data_AF-A0A1D2QNZ2-F1
#
_entry.id   AF-A0A1D2QNZ2-F1
#
_cell.length_a   1.000
_cell.length_b   1.000
_cell.length_c   1.000
_cell.angle_alpha   90.00
_cell.angle_beta   90.00
_cell.angle_gamma   90.00
#
_symmetry.space_group_name_H-M   'P 1'
#
loop_
_entity.id
_entity.type
_entity.pdbx_description
1 polymer ?
#
loop_
_entity_poly.entity_id
_entity_poly.type
_entity_poly.pdbx_seq_one_letter_code
_entity_poly.pdbx_strand_id
1 'polypeptide(L)'
;MSPLEKVKNHTPVTLEDLNAIGEGIAHVTEYGFCVHDFSMLPCQKHRDCINCTEQVCIKRDQEKLGRLRLQLERTQDQLKRAEQGVDREFYGAGRWVEHQHKTVERIKELIGLLESTEVEDGAVIRLRNNQEYSALKREASALTSNRKALNQGPDKSEMRALLGVGIG
;
A
#
# COMPACT_ATOMS: atom_id res chain seq x y z
N MET A 1 22.27 17.66 8.61
CA MET A 1 21.73 16.31 8.84
C MET A 1 20.50 16.14 7.98
N SER A 2 20.43 15.07 7.21
CA SER A 2 19.21 14.72 6.48
C SER A 2 18.06 14.47 7.47
N PRO A 3 16.79 14.58 7.04
CA PRO A 3 15.65 14.30 7.92
C PRO A 3 15.70 12.88 8.49
N LEU A 4 16.19 11.92 7.70
CA LEU A 4 16.43 10.55 8.13
C LEU A 4 17.51 10.44 9.21
N GLU A 5 18.57 11.23 9.16
CA GLU A 5 19.58 11.29 10.23
C GLU A 5 19.03 11.90 11.51
N LYS A 6 18.16 12.92 11.42
CA LYS A 6 17.51 13.52 12.61
C LYS A 6 16.56 12.52 13.28
N VAL A 7 15.79 11.78 12.48
CA VAL A 7 14.96 10.67 12.96
C VAL A 7 15.80 9.61 13.66
N LYS A 8 16.91 9.17 13.06
CA LYS A 8 17.85 8.20 13.68
C LYS A 8 18.41 8.71 15.01
N ASN A 9 18.60 10.02 15.14
CA ASN A 9 19.18 10.66 16.31
C ASN A 9 18.13 11.21 17.30
N HIS A 10 16.87 10.77 17.21
CA HIS A 10 15.76 11.23 18.07
C HIS A 10 15.63 12.76 18.17
N THR A 11 16.02 13.46 17.11
CA THR A 11 15.98 14.93 17.06
C THR A 11 14.73 15.36 16.29
N PRO A 12 14.01 16.41 16.72
CA PRO A 12 12.84 16.88 15.99
C PRO A 12 13.17 17.24 14.54
N VAL A 13 12.37 16.72 13.62
CA VAL A 13 12.40 17.09 12.20
C VAL A 13 11.60 18.38 12.03
N THR A 14 12.23 19.44 11.52
CA THR A 14 11.58 20.73 11.26
C THR A 14 10.96 20.78 9.87
N LEU A 15 10.16 21.81 9.59
CA LEU A 15 9.61 22.05 8.25
C LEU A 15 10.71 22.30 7.21
N GLU A 16 11.79 23.01 7.58
CA GLU A 16 12.94 23.21 6.68
C GLU A 16 13.64 21.90 6.31
N ASP A 17 13.68 20.93 7.23
CA ASP A 17 14.27 19.61 6.96
C ASP A 17 13.47 18.85 5.90
N LEU A 18 12.14 18.93 5.96
CA LEU A 18 11.25 18.29 4.99
C LEU A 18 11.37 18.94 3.60
N ASN A 19 11.53 20.26 3.53
CA ASN A 19 11.75 20.99 2.27
C ASN A 19 13.03 20.54 1.53
N ALA A 20 14.03 20.02 2.25
CA ALA A 20 15.27 19.52 1.65
C ALA A 20 15.13 18.14 0.96
N ILE A 21 14.01 17.42 1.18
CA ILE A 21 13.72 16.12 0.52
C ILE A 21 13.14 16.33 -0.89
N GLY A 22 12.64 17.53 -1.19
CA GLY A 22 11.93 17.90 -2.42
C GLY A 22 10.61 18.59 -2.10
N GLU A 23 9.90 19.07 -3.13
CA GLU A 23 8.58 19.68 -2.96
C GLU A 23 7.52 18.58 -2.73
N GLY A 24 7.16 18.36 -1.47
CA GLY A 24 6.09 17.44 -1.11
C GLY A 24 5.43 17.80 0.22
N ILE A 25 4.21 17.33 0.42
CA ILE A 25 3.47 17.48 1.67
C ILE A 25 3.54 16.19 2.48
N ALA A 26 4.03 16.30 3.71
CA ALA A 26 3.99 15.20 4.66
C ALA A 26 2.69 15.22 5.47
N HIS A 27 2.07 14.07 5.64
CA HIS A 27 0.96 13.88 6.56
C HIS A 27 1.40 12.94 7.68
N VAL A 28 1.49 13.49 8.89
CA VAL A 28 1.81 12.71 10.10
C VAL A 28 0.59 11.88 10.48
N THR A 29 0.79 10.58 10.64
CA THR A 29 -0.26 9.62 11.00
C THR A 29 -0.03 9.11 12.42
N GLU A 30 -1.01 8.37 12.94
CA GLU A 30 -0.91 7.75 14.26
C GLU A 30 0.31 6.82 14.39
N TYR A 31 0.67 6.14 13.29
CA TYR A 31 1.70 5.11 13.25
C TYR A 31 3.02 5.57 12.61
N GLY A 32 3.04 6.76 12.00
CA GLY A 32 4.24 7.32 11.36
C GLY A 32 3.91 8.53 10.49
N PHE A 33 4.17 8.46 9.19
CA PHE A 33 3.86 9.53 8.25
C PHE A 33 3.73 9.02 6.80
N CYS A 34 3.17 9.82 5.90
CA CYS A 34 3.31 9.65 4.45
C CYS A 34 3.77 10.97 3.80
N VAL A 35 4.32 10.90 2.60
CA VAL A 35 4.75 12.07 1.81
C VAL A 35 4.09 11.97 0.45
N HIS A 36 3.47 13.07 0.01
CA HIS A 36 2.82 13.20 -1.29
C HIS A 36 3.40 14.37 -2.08
N ASP A 37 3.34 14.29 -3.40
CA ASP A 37 3.67 15.37 -4.32
C ASP A 37 2.51 16.38 -4.40
N PHE A 38 2.80 17.69 -4.51
CA PHE A 38 1.77 18.74 -4.58
C PHE A 38 0.91 18.70 -5.84
N SER A 39 1.39 18.09 -6.93
CA SER A 39 0.62 17.88 -8.15
C SER A 39 -0.43 16.77 -8.01
N MET A 40 -0.35 15.95 -6.95
CA MET A 40 -1.31 14.90 -6.67
C MET A 40 -2.49 15.42 -5.85
N LEU A 41 -3.63 14.74 -5.99
CA LEU A 41 -4.78 14.99 -5.12
C LEU A 41 -4.44 14.63 -3.66
N PRO A 42 -5.05 15.31 -2.67
CA PRO A 42 -4.97 14.89 -1.28
C PRO A 42 -5.32 13.41 -1.12
N CYS A 43 -4.65 12.74 -0.16
CA CYS A 43 -4.78 11.30 0.05
C CYS A 43 -6.24 10.85 0.21
N GLN A 44 -6.71 10.01 -0.71
CA GLN A 44 -8.06 9.44 -0.67
C GLN A 44 -8.17 8.25 0.32
N LYS A 45 -7.05 7.81 0.91
CA LYS A 45 -6.98 6.73 1.92
C LYS A 45 -6.76 7.28 3.33
N HIS A 46 -7.11 8.53 3.56
CA HIS A 46 -6.99 9.13 4.88
C HIS A 46 -7.72 8.26 5.92
N ARG A 47 -7.05 7.98 7.05
CA ARG A 47 -7.46 7.02 8.12
C ARG A 47 -7.40 5.53 7.77
N ASP A 48 -7.14 5.17 6.52
CA ASP A 48 -6.82 3.80 6.11
C ASP A 48 -5.31 3.62 5.83
N CYS A 49 -4.48 4.32 6.62
CA CYS A 49 -3.06 4.48 6.33
C CYS A 49 -2.30 3.15 6.38
N ILE A 50 -2.70 2.21 7.26
CA ILE A 50 -2.12 0.86 7.35
C ILE A 50 -2.20 0.11 6.02
N ASN A 51 -3.29 0.31 5.26
CA ASN A 51 -3.51 -0.35 3.98
C ASN A 51 -2.86 0.39 2.79
N CYS A 52 -2.23 1.54 3.04
CA CYS A 52 -1.55 2.37 2.04
C CYS A 52 -0.04 2.03 1.95
N THR A 53 0.53 2.00 0.74
CA THR A 53 1.99 1.77 0.56
C THR A 53 2.84 3.00 0.80
N GLU A 54 2.22 4.18 0.96
CA GLU A 54 2.90 5.43 1.29
C GLU A 54 3.04 5.65 2.79
N GLN A 55 2.41 4.81 3.62
CA GLN A 55 2.63 4.82 5.06
C GLN A 55 4.06 4.37 5.37
N VAL A 56 4.76 5.25 6.06
CA VAL A 56 6.13 5.08 6.53
C VAL A 56 6.11 4.95 8.05
N CYS A 57 6.81 3.97 8.58
CA CYS A 57 7.06 3.80 10.01
C CYS A 57 8.56 3.74 10.28
N ILE A 58 8.98 4.19 11.45
CA ILE A 58 10.39 4.22 11.84
C ILE A 58 10.61 3.18 12.93
N LYS A 59 11.61 2.31 12.73
CA LYS A 59 12.01 1.37 13.77
C LYS A 59 12.53 2.10 15.00
N ARG A 60 12.16 1.60 16.18
CA ARG A 60 12.48 2.13 17.53
C ARG A 60 11.62 3.29 18.02
N ASP A 61 10.59 3.70 17.26
CA ASP A 61 9.51 4.54 17.81
C ASP A 61 8.57 3.70 18.67
N GLN A 62 8.90 3.58 19.97
CA GLN A 62 8.17 2.74 20.90
C GLN A 62 6.74 3.21 21.16
N GLU A 63 6.51 4.53 21.08
CA GLU A 63 5.17 5.09 21.24
C GLU A 63 4.26 4.63 20.09
N LYS A 64 4.71 4.80 18.85
CA LYS A 64 3.96 4.39 17.67
C LYS A 64 3.82 2.88 17.56
N LEU A 65 4.83 2.12 17.97
CA LEU A 65 4.72 0.66 18.08
C LEU A 65 3.66 0.26 19.11
N GLY A 66 3.60 0.94 20.26
CA GLY A 66 2.52 0.75 21.24
C GLY A 66 1.13 1.01 20.65
N ARG A 67 0.98 2.09 19.88
CA ARG A 67 -0.27 2.41 19.17
C ARG A 67 -0.63 1.37 18.12
N LEU A 68 0.35 0.81 17.40
CA LEU A 68 0.12 -0.30 16.44
C LEU A 68 -0.38 -1.56 17.13
N ARG A 69 0.20 -1.93 18.28
CA ARG A 69 -0.26 -3.09 19.07
C ARG A 69 -1.69 -2.90 19.57
N LEU A 70 -2.03 -1.71 20.06
CA LEU A 70 -3.38 -1.36 20.46
C LEU A 70 -4.36 -1.38 19.27
N GLN A 71 -3.92 -0.89 18.12
CA GLN A 71 -4.72 -0.98 16.89
C GLN A 71 -4.96 -2.44 16.48
N LEU A 72 -3.95 -3.30 16.56
CA LEU A 72 -4.09 -4.73 16.26
C LEU A 72 -5.18 -5.38 17.12
N GLU A 73 -5.12 -5.18 18.43
CA GLU A 73 -6.12 -5.70 19.36
C GLU A 73 -7.54 -5.25 18.99
N ARG A 74 -7.71 -3.94 18.80
CA ARG A 74 -9.02 -3.34 18.43
C ARG A 74 -9.53 -3.88 17.10
N THR A 75 -8.67 -3.97 16.09
CA THR A 75 -9.02 -4.48 14.76
C THR A 75 -9.38 -5.97 14.82
N GLN A 76 -8.70 -6.78 15.64
CA GLN A 76 -9.07 -8.18 15.85
C GLN A 76 -10.44 -8.33 16.50
N ASP A 77 -10.80 -7.47 17.46
CA ASP A 77 -12.13 -7.49 18.04
C ASP A 77 -13.21 -7.02 17.06
N GLN A 78 -12.92 -6.02 16.23
CA GLN A 78 -13.83 -5.63 15.15
C GLN A 78 -13.99 -6.74 14.09
N LEU A 79 -12.93 -7.49 13.79
CA LEU A 79 -12.99 -8.63 12.87
C LEU A 79 -13.95 -9.70 13.41
N LYS A 80 -13.83 -10.10 14.68
CA LYS A 80 -14.76 -11.06 15.31
C LYS A 80 -16.22 -10.58 15.23
N ARG A 81 -16.46 -9.29 15.44
CA ARG A 81 -17.80 -8.70 15.32
C ARG A 81 -18.32 -8.73 13.88
N ALA A 82 -17.45 -8.49 12.90
CA ALA A 82 -17.81 -8.57 11.49
C ALA A 82 -18.13 -10.02 11.07
N GLU A 83 -17.35 -11.00 11.55
CA GLU A 83 -17.61 -12.44 11.33
C GLU A 83 -18.97 -12.86 11.90
N GLN A 84 -19.28 -12.47 13.14
CA GLN A 84 -20.60 -12.68 13.72
C GLN A 84 -21.72 -11.99 12.94
N GLY A 85 -21.43 -10.85 12.30
CA GLY A 85 -22.36 -10.17 11.41
C GLY A 85 -22.66 -10.97 10.14
N VAL A 86 -21.65 -11.68 9.60
CA VAL A 86 -21.83 -12.61 8.48
C VAL A 86 -22.70 -13.80 8.90
N ASP A 87 -22.43 -14.40 10.06
CA ASP A 87 -23.22 -15.52 10.59
C ASP A 87 -24.70 -15.16 10.81
N ARG A 88 -24.98 -13.89 11.10
CA ARG A 88 -26.33 -13.32 11.26
C ARG A 88 -26.91 -12.76 9.96
N GLU A 89 -26.24 -12.97 8.83
CA GLU A 89 -26.65 -12.53 7.49
C GLU A 89 -26.85 -11.01 7.37
N PHE A 90 -26.12 -10.22 8.16
CA PHE A 90 -26.17 -8.76 8.03
C PHE A 90 -25.55 -8.29 6.73
N TYR A 91 -26.34 -7.56 5.94
CA TYR A 91 -25.93 -7.04 4.65
C TYR A 91 -24.66 -6.20 4.77
N GLY A 92 -23.65 -6.54 3.96
CA GLY A 92 -22.37 -5.84 3.91
C GLY A 92 -21.33 -6.28 4.94
N ALA A 93 -21.66 -7.18 5.88
CA ALA A 93 -20.71 -7.67 6.89
C ALA A 93 -19.48 -8.35 6.25
N GLY A 94 -19.66 -9.07 5.13
CA GLY A 94 -18.55 -9.73 4.42
C GLY A 94 -17.46 -8.76 3.95
N ARG A 95 -17.83 -7.54 3.51
CA ARG A 95 -16.83 -6.51 3.12
C ARG A 95 -16.03 -6.01 4.32
N TRP A 96 -16.65 -5.97 5.50
CA TRP A 96 -15.96 -5.62 6.73
C TRP A 96 -15.00 -6.72 7.17
N VAL A 97 -15.39 -7.99 7.04
CA VAL A 97 -14.49 -9.13 7.29
C VAL A 97 -13.26 -9.04 6.40
N GLU A 98 -13.44 -8.87 5.08
CA GLU A 98 -12.33 -8.76 4.12
C GLU A 98 -11.37 -7.62 4.48
N HIS A 99 -11.91 -6.42 4.74
CA HIS A 99 -11.11 -5.25 5.07
C HIS A 99 -10.35 -5.42 6.40
N GLN A 100 -11.03 -5.88 7.46
CA GLN A 100 -10.42 -6.04 8.78
C GLN A 100 -9.38 -7.16 8.76
N HIS A 101 -9.63 -8.28 8.06
CA HIS A 101 -8.67 -9.36 7.91
C HIS A 101 -7.36 -8.87 7.30
N LYS A 102 -7.45 -8.19 6.14
CA LYS A 102 -6.29 -7.57 5.48
C LYS A 102 -5.56 -6.59 6.41
N THR A 103 -6.30 -5.79 7.16
CA THR A 103 -5.73 -4.83 8.10
C THR A 103 -4.97 -5.54 9.22
N VAL A 104 -5.52 -6.60 9.82
CA VAL A 104 -4.85 -7.42 10.83
C VAL A 104 -3.54 -8.00 10.30
N GLU A 105 -3.55 -8.59 9.11
CA GLU A 105 -2.34 -9.18 8.50
C GLU A 105 -1.25 -8.13 8.33
N ARG A 106 -1.60 -6.96 7.81
CA ARG A 106 -0.63 -5.88 7.58
C ARG A 106 -0.10 -5.27 8.86
N ILE A 107 -0.93 -5.11 9.90
CA ILE A 107 -0.44 -4.64 11.21
C ILE A 107 0.56 -5.65 11.79
N LYS A 108 0.25 -6.95 11.71
CA LYS A 108 1.17 -8.01 12.17
C LYS A 108 2.48 -8.00 11.41
N GLU A 109 2.45 -7.88 10.08
CA GLU A 109 3.64 -7.77 9.24
C GLU A 109 4.50 -6.56 9.65
N LEU A 110 3.87 -5.39 9.82
CA LEU A 110 4.56 -4.17 10.21
C LEU A 110 5.19 -4.27 11.60
N ILE A 111 4.45 -4.78 12.59
CA ILE A 111 4.95 -5.02 13.95
C ILE A 111 6.14 -5.98 13.90
N GLY A 112 6.04 -7.08 13.13
CA GLY A 112 7.12 -8.05 12.96
C GLY A 112 8.40 -7.40 12.43
N LEU A 113 8.30 -6.49 11.46
CA LEU A 113 9.47 -5.75 10.96
C LEU A 113 10.03 -4.74 11.97
N LEU A 114 9.15 -4.06 12.72
CA LEU A 114 9.55 -3.09 13.74
C LEU A 114 10.24 -3.75 14.95
N GLU A 115 9.89 -4.98 15.26
CA GLU A 115 10.44 -5.77 16.36
C GLU A 115 11.61 -6.68 15.94
N SER A 116 11.74 -7.00 14.64
CA SER A 116 12.77 -7.91 14.13
C SER A 116 14.18 -7.40 14.46
N THR A 117 15.03 -8.27 15.01
CA THR A 117 16.45 -7.97 15.25
C THR A 117 17.28 -7.82 13.98
N GLU A 118 16.74 -8.23 12.83
CA GLU A 118 17.41 -8.15 11.52
C GLU A 118 17.28 -6.77 10.87
N VAL A 119 16.34 -5.95 11.33
CA VAL A 119 16.15 -4.58 10.83
C VAL A 119 16.92 -3.62 11.72
N GLU A 120 17.69 -2.70 11.13
CA GLU A 120 18.47 -1.73 11.91
C GLU A 120 17.58 -0.69 12.62
N ASP A 121 18.00 -0.22 13.79
CA ASP A 121 17.31 0.86 14.50
C ASP A 121 17.29 2.15 13.66
N GLY A 122 16.13 2.82 13.66
CA GLY A 122 15.90 4.00 12.81
C GLY A 122 15.71 3.67 11.33
N ALA A 123 15.59 2.40 10.96
CA ALA A 123 15.19 2.02 9.60
C ALA A 123 13.81 2.57 9.24
N VAL A 124 13.69 2.95 7.97
CA VAL A 124 12.45 3.44 7.36
C VAL A 124 11.71 2.26 6.75
N ILE A 125 10.56 1.92 7.33
CA ILE A 125 9.79 0.74 6.95
C ILE A 125 8.55 1.16 6.17
N ARG A 126 8.35 0.52 5.02
CA ARG A 126 7.18 0.65 4.16
C ARG A 126 6.73 -0.73 3.71
N LEU A 127 5.48 -1.06 3.96
CA LEU A 127 4.90 -2.30 3.47
C LEU A 127 4.55 -2.17 1.99
N ARG A 128 4.89 -3.20 1.20
CA ARG A 128 4.47 -3.30 -0.19
C ARG A 128 3.00 -3.73 -0.25
N ASN A 129 2.33 -3.37 -1.34
CA ASN A 129 0.99 -3.88 -1.67
C ASN A 129 0.87 -3.97 -3.19
N ASN A 130 0.94 -5.18 -3.72
CA ASN A 130 0.88 -5.40 -5.17
C ASN A 130 -0.52 -5.12 -5.74
N GLN A 131 -1.56 -5.30 -4.94
CA GLN A 131 -2.97 -5.06 -5.29
C GLN A 131 -3.38 -3.59 -5.17
N GLU A 132 -2.49 -2.71 -4.70
CA GLU A 132 -2.81 -1.29 -4.61
C GLU A 132 -2.99 -0.70 -6.02
N TYR A 133 -4.13 -0.03 -6.21
CA TYR A 133 -4.43 0.70 -7.43
C TYR A 133 -3.41 1.82 -7.66
N SER A 134 -2.89 1.86 -8.88
CA SER A 134 -2.01 2.91 -9.38
C SER A 134 -2.36 3.16 -10.84
N ALA A 135 -2.60 4.42 -11.21
CA ALA A 135 -2.84 4.78 -12.60
C ALA A 135 -1.69 4.31 -13.50
N LEU A 136 -0.45 4.48 -13.05
CA LEU A 136 0.74 3.99 -13.77
C LEU A 136 0.72 2.47 -13.96
N LYS A 137 0.39 1.69 -12.92
CA LYS A 137 0.28 0.23 -13.06
C LYS A 137 -0.83 -0.17 -14.05
N ARG A 138 -1.96 0.54 -14.04
CA ARG A 138 -3.08 0.32 -14.96
C ARG A 138 -2.64 0.58 -16.40
N GLU A 139 -2.03 1.73 -16.68
CA GLU A 139 -1.53 2.06 -18.02
C GLU A 139 -0.43 1.09 -18.49
N ALA A 140 0.53 0.74 -17.62
CA ALA A 140 1.57 -0.25 -17.94
C ALA A 140 0.98 -1.63 -18.27
N SER A 141 -0.06 -2.05 -17.55
CA SER A 141 -0.77 -3.30 -17.82
C SER A 141 -1.54 -3.25 -19.14
N ALA A 142 -2.16 -2.12 -19.47
CA ALA A 142 -2.82 -1.89 -20.75
C ALA A 142 -1.83 -1.95 -21.92
N LEU A 143 -0.68 -1.27 -21.81
CA LEU A 143 0.38 -1.31 -22.82
C LEU A 143 0.95 -2.73 -23.01
N THR A 144 1.16 -3.46 -21.92
CA THR A 144 1.65 -4.85 -21.98
C THR A 144 0.64 -5.77 -22.64
N SER A 145 -0.65 -5.59 -22.34
CA SER A 145 -1.74 -6.35 -22.95
C SER A 145 -1.87 -6.04 -24.45
N ASN A 146 -1.77 -4.76 -24.83
CA ASN A 146 -1.75 -4.35 -26.23
C ASN A 146 -0.53 -4.91 -26.99
N ARG A 147 0.66 -4.93 -26.36
CA ARG A 147 1.86 -5.54 -26.96
C ARG A 147 1.72 -7.05 -27.13
N LYS A 148 1.09 -7.75 -26.19
CA LYS A 148 0.77 -9.17 -26.32
C LYS A 148 -0.24 -9.42 -27.44
N ALA A 149 -1.28 -8.60 -27.56
CA ALA A 149 -2.26 -8.69 -28.65
C ALA A 149 -1.62 -8.44 -30.03
N LEU A 150 -0.70 -7.47 -30.14
CA LEU A 150 0.06 -7.21 -31.37
C LEU A 150 1.02 -8.36 -31.73
N ASN A 151 1.63 -9.01 -30.72
CA ASN A 151 2.54 -10.14 -30.93
C ASN A 151 1.80 -11.47 -31.21
N GLN A 152 0.52 -11.56 -30.86
CA GLN A 152 -0.40 -12.63 -31.24
C GLN A 152 -1.22 -12.19 -32.47
N GLY A 153 -0.55 -11.60 -33.46
CA GLY A 153 -1.20 -11.18 -34.70
C GLY A 153 -2.02 -12.32 -35.30
N PRO A 154 -3.16 -12.02 -35.96
CA PRO A 154 -4.11 -13.03 -36.40
C PRO A 154 -3.42 -14.08 -37.26
N ASP A 155 -3.79 -15.34 -37.07
CA ASP A 155 -3.20 -16.45 -37.78
C ASP A 155 -3.29 -16.19 -39.30
N LYS A 156 -2.13 -16.10 -39.94
CA LYS A 156 -2.04 -15.77 -41.37
C LYS A 156 -2.72 -16.84 -42.22
N SER A 157 -2.86 -18.09 -41.73
CA SER A 157 -3.66 -19.13 -42.39
C SER A 157 -5.15 -18.78 -42.39
N GLU A 158 -5.67 -18.32 -41.26
CA GLU A 158 -7.09 -18.02 -41.06
C GLU A 158 -7.51 -16.79 -41.88
N MET A 159 -6.66 -15.74 -41.92
CA MET A 159 -6.89 -14.59 -42.80
C MET A 159 -6.77 -14.94 -44.29
N ARG A 160 -5.88 -15.86 -44.68
CA ARG A 160 -5.78 -16.32 -46.09
C ARG A 160 -7.00 -17.14 -46.51
N ALA A 161 -7.55 -17.96 -45.61
CA ALA A 161 -8.78 -18.71 -45.84
C ALA A 161 -10.00 -17.79 -46.00
N LEU A 162 -10.11 -16.73 -45.18
CA LEU A 162 -11.17 -15.72 -45.27
C LEU A 162 -11.09 -14.87 -46.55
N LEU A 163 -9.88 -14.61 -47.06
CA LEU A 163 -9.67 -13.79 -48.26
C LEU A 163 -9.72 -14.59 -49.58
N GLY A 164 -10.03 -15.89 -49.52
CA GLY A 164 -10.22 -16.73 -50.71
C GLY A 164 -8.97 -16.92 -51.58
N VAL A 165 -7.78 -16.59 -51.07
CA VAL A 165 -6.51 -16.78 -51.80
C VAL A 165 -6.01 -18.21 -51.54
N GLY A 166 -6.76 -19.19 -52.06
CA GLY A 166 -6.27 -20.55 -52.23
C GLY A 166 -5.27 -20.57 -53.37
N ILE A 167 -4.03 -20.95 -53.08
CA ILE A 167 -2.99 -21.16 -54.08
C ILE A 167 -3.35 -22.43 -54.85
N GLY A 168 -3.76 -22.27 -56.11
CA GLY A 168 -3.57 -23.29 -57.15
C GLY A 168 -2.16 -23.20 -57.71
#